data_AF-N0AVE2-F1
#
_entry.id   AF-N0AVE2-F1
#
_cell.length_a   1.000
_cell.length_b   1.000
_cell.length_c   1.000
_cell.angle_alpha   90.00
_cell.angle_beta   90.00
_cell.angle_gamma   90.00
#
_symmetry.space_group_name_H-M   'P 1'
#
loop_
_entity.id
_entity.type
_entity.pdbx_description
1 polymer ?
#
loop_
_entity_poly.entity_id
_entity_poly.type
_entity_poly.pdbx_seq_one_letter_code
_entity_poly.pdbx_strand_id
1 'polypeptide(L)'
;MFKKMSPKPEQINNEQKLFKNLSKKQIIFLLLIVLAFVGLGGLAVVKASDNPAFCSTTCHNMKPQYNSYQNSSSNLLAYKHAKAKIVCHDCHQDSLTTKAQEGVKYVTGNYEDPMKTRTFSKEMCLKCHDWKKVQKKTASLGTKANENPHNSEHGGQRECSTCHKVHEQSTNGCLKCHGASWANKLDISWKKK
;
A
#
# COMPACT_ATOMS: atom_id res chain seq x y z
N MET A 1 -1.12 -25.71 -23.87
CA MET A 1 -0.59 -27.09 -23.82
C MET A 1 0.86 -27.03 -23.38
N PHE A 2 1.12 -26.93 -22.06
CA PHE A 2 2.49 -26.86 -21.53
C PHE A 2 2.99 -28.27 -21.23
N LYS A 3 3.95 -28.74 -22.02
CA LYS A 3 4.61 -30.03 -21.86
C LYS A 3 5.48 -29.93 -20.60
N LYS A 4 5.05 -30.53 -19.47
CA LYS A 4 5.93 -30.72 -18.31
C LYS A 4 7.12 -31.56 -18.77
N MET A 5 8.30 -30.94 -18.90
CA MET A 5 9.54 -31.66 -19.05
C MET A 5 9.84 -32.34 -17.72
N SER A 6 9.59 -33.64 -17.64
CA SER A 6 10.05 -34.46 -16.53
C SER A 6 11.59 -34.47 -16.52
N PRO A 7 12.24 -34.27 -15.36
CA PRO A 7 13.70 -34.33 -15.28
C PRO A 7 14.20 -35.71 -15.72
N LYS A 8 15.33 -35.74 -16.44
CA LYS A 8 15.92 -37.00 -16.94
C LYS A 8 16.37 -37.88 -15.77
N PRO A 9 16.23 -39.21 -15.85
CA PRO A 9 16.54 -40.14 -14.76
C PRO A 9 17.97 -40.04 -14.21
N GLU A 10 18.92 -39.59 -15.03
CA GLU A 10 20.31 -39.35 -14.62
C GLU A 10 20.47 -38.17 -13.63
N GLN A 11 19.65 -37.12 -13.75
CA GLN A 11 19.66 -36.01 -12.78
C GLN A 11 19.11 -36.45 -11.41
N ILE A 12 18.04 -37.23 -11.39
CA ILE A 12 17.44 -37.74 -10.14
C ILE A 12 18.44 -38.61 -9.38
N ASN A 13 19.17 -39.46 -10.10
CA ASN A 13 20.18 -40.35 -9.51
C ASN A 13 21.38 -39.59 -8.93
N ASN A 14 21.82 -38.51 -9.56
CA ASN A 14 22.93 -37.69 -9.07
C ASN A 14 22.56 -36.83 -7.86
N GLU A 15 21.35 -36.25 -7.84
CA GLU A 15 20.88 -35.52 -6.65
C GLU A 15 20.71 -36.45 -5.44
N GLN A 16 20.13 -37.64 -5.65
CA GLN A 16 20.00 -38.64 -4.58
C GLN A 16 21.36 -39.15 -4.06
N LYS A 17 22.39 -39.27 -4.93
CA LYS A 17 23.76 -39.61 -4.52
C LYS A 17 24.43 -38.47 -3.74
N LEU A 18 24.19 -37.23 -4.13
CA LEU A 18 24.74 -36.04 -3.45
C LEU A 18 24.27 -35.97 -2.00
N PHE A 19 22.98 -36.23 -1.75
CA PHE A 19 22.41 -36.24 -0.40
C PHE A 19 22.77 -37.48 0.43
N LYS A 20 23.04 -38.62 -0.21
CA LYS A 20 23.41 -39.88 0.47
C LYS A 20 24.82 -39.87 1.11
N ASN A 21 25.73 -39.03 0.63
CA ASN A 21 27.12 -38.98 1.10
C ASN A 21 27.41 -37.83 2.09
N LEU A 22 26.41 -37.03 2.44
CA LEU A 22 26.58 -35.94 3.40
C LEU A 22 26.53 -36.48 4.84
N SER A 23 27.58 -36.21 5.62
CA SER A 23 27.59 -36.52 7.05
C SER A 23 26.55 -35.67 7.80
N LYS A 24 26.06 -36.18 8.94
CA LYS A 24 25.12 -35.43 9.81
C LYS A 24 25.63 -34.01 10.13
N LYS A 25 26.95 -33.84 10.34
CA LYS A 25 27.58 -32.54 10.60
C LYS A 25 27.48 -31.60 9.40
N GLN A 26 27.68 -32.11 8.18
CA GLN A 26 27.54 -31.32 6.95
C GLN A 26 26.09 -30.93 6.69
N ILE A 27 25.12 -31.81 6.96
CA ILE A 27 23.69 -31.48 6.85
C ILE A 27 23.32 -30.37 7.85
N ILE A 28 23.74 -30.49 9.11
CA ILE A 28 23.49 -29.47 10.14
C ILE A 28 24.14 -28.14 9.73
N PHE A 29 25.38 -28.16 9.24
CA PHE A 29 26.07 -26.96 8.78
C PHE A 29 25.36 -26.29 7.60
N LEU A 30 24.91 -27.06 6.61
CA LEU A 30 24.14 -26.54 5.47
C LEU A 30 22.79 -25.94 5.92
N LEU A 31 22.09 -26.59 6.86
CA LEU A 31 20.85 -26.05 7.43
C LEU A 31 21.09 -24.73 8.17
N LEU A 32 22.16 -24.64 8.95
CA LEU A 32 22.54 -23.39 9.64
C LEU A 32 22.87 -22.28 8.65
N ILE A 33 23.58 -22.59 7.56
CA ILE A 33 23.86 -21.64 6.49
C ILE A 33 22.56 -21.14 5.86
N VAL A 34 21.64 -22.05 5.49
CA VAL A 34 20.35 -21.67 4.91
C VAL A 34 19.55 -20.80 5.88
N LEU A 35 19.50 -21.16 7.17
CA LEU A 35 18.82 -20.38 8.19
C LEU A 35 19.42 -18.97 8.33
N ALA A 36 20.75 -18.87 8.32
CA ALA A 36 21.47 -17.60 8.38
C ALA A 36 21.14 -16.73 7.16
N PHE A 37 21.14 -17.29 5.96
CA PHE A 37 20.77 -16.57 4.74
C PHE A 37 19.31 -16.12 4.73
N VAL A 38 18.38 -16.96 5.19
CA VAL A 38 16.96 -16.59 5.31
C VAL A 38 16.77 -15.47 6.34
N GLY A 39 17.44 -15.57 7.50
CA GLY A 39 17.38 -14.54 8.54
C GLY A 39 17.95 -13.20 8.08
N LEU A 40 19.16 -13.21 7.53
CA LEU A 40 19.84 -12.01 7.01
C LEU A 40 19.09 -11.40 5.81
N GLY A 41 18.67 -12.24 4.86
CA GLY A 41 17.91 -11.81 3.69
C GLY A 41 16.54 -11.24 4.06
N GLY A 42 15.82 -11.88 4.97
CA GLY A 42 14.54 -11.39 5.47
C GLY A 42 14.65 -10.01 6.11
N LEU A 43 15.65 -9.80 6.98
CA LEU A 43 15.89 -8.49 7.60
C LEU A 43 16.24 -7.41 6.57
N ALA A 44 17.07 -7.75 5.57
CA ALA A 44 17.43 -6.83 4.50
C ALA A 44 16.22 -6.41 3.67
N VAL A 45 15.33 -7.34 3.34
CA VAL A 45 14.08 -7.06 2.59
C VAL A 45 13.15 -6.16 3.41
N VAL A 46 12.97 -6.46 4.70
CA VAL A 46 12.14 -5.62 5.59
C VAL A 46 12.67 -4.19 5.61
N LYS A 47 13.98 -4.01 5.79
CA LYS A 47 14.58 -2.66 5.81
C LYS A 47 14.52 -1.97 4.44
N ALA A 48 14.71 -2.71 3.35
CA ALA A 48 14.58 -2.16 2.00
C ALA A 48 13.15 -1.70 1.71
N SER A 49 12.15 -2.39 2.27
CA SER A 49 10.74 -2.07 2.07
C SER A 49 10.29 -0.74 2.69
N ASP A 50 11.10 -0.12 3.57
CA ASP A 50 10.83 1.23 4.09
C ASP A 50 11.04 2.32 3.03
N ASN A 51 11.75 2.02 1.94
CA ASN A 51 11.89 2.92 0.81
C ASN A 51 10.68 2.74 -0.15
N PRO A 52 9.85 3.76 -0.41
CA PRO A 52 8.73 3.67 -1.34
C PRO A 52 9.06 3.11 -2.72
N ALA A 53 10.29 3.35 -3.21
CA ALA A 53 10.74 2.82 -4.51
C ALA A 53 10.72 1.28 -4.56
N PHE A 54 11.00 0.62 -3.43
CA PHE A 54 10.96 -0.84 -3.32
C PHE A 54 9.60 -1.40 -3.75
N CYS A 55 8.52 -0.72 -3.36
CA CYS A 55 7.17 -1.12 -3.72
C CYS A 55 6.91 -1.07 -5.22
N SER A 56 7.65 -0.30 -6.02
CA SER A 56 7.49 -0.30 -7.48
C SER A 56 8.53 -1.16 -8.21
N THR A 57 9.74 -1.26 -7.69
CA THR A 57 10.84 -1.97 -8.36
C THR A 57 10.77 -3.48 -8.11
N THR A 58 10.35 -3.87 -6.91
CA THR A 58 10.27 -5.27 -6.49
C THR A 58 8.89 -5.85 -6.77
N CYS A 59 7.84 -5.04 -6.56
CA CYS A 59 6.44 -5.44 -6.73
C CYS A 59 5.81 -4.68 -7.91
N HIS A 60 5.81 -5.24 -9.11
CA HIS A 60 5.27 -4.53 -10.30
C HIS A 60 3.77 -4.19 -10.18
N ASN A 61 2.98 -4.99 -9.45
CA ASN A 61 1.56 -4.76 -9.18
C ASN A 61 1.27 -3.52 -8.30
N MET A 62 2.31 -2.93 -7.72
CA MET A 62 2.24 -1.70 -6.91
C MET A 62 2.72 -0.44 -7.65
N LYS A 63 3.22 -0.61 -8.88
CA LYS A 63 3.70 0.48 -9.74
C LYS A 63 2.66 1.60 -9.96
N PRO A 64 1.35 1.34 -10.19
CA PRO A 64 0.38 2.42 -10.40
C PRO A 64 0.26 3.36 -9.17
N GLN A 65 0.25 2.79 -7.97
CA GLN A 65 0.14 3.53 -6.72
C GLN A 65 1.42 4.31 -6.44
N TYR A 66 2.59 3.72 -6.69
CA TYR A 66 3.87 4.45 -6.61
C TYR A 66 3.92 5.61 -7.61
N ASN A 67 3.45 5.41 -8.84
CA ASN A 67 3.37 6.49 -9.82
C ASN A 67 2.46 7.64 -9.33
N SER A 68 1.29 7.34 -8.76
CA SER A 68 0.41 8.37 -8.17
C SER A 68 1.06 9.11 -6.99
N TYR A 69 1.94 8.44 -6.25
CA TYR A 69 2.70 9.00 -5.14
C TYR A 69 3.79 9.97 -5.62
N GLN A 70 4.39 9.72 -6.78
CA GLN A 70 5.41 10.60 -7.36
C GLN A 70 4.85 11.69 -8.30
N ASN A 71 3.65 11.50 -8.84
CA ASN A 71 3.11 12.35 -9.89
C ASN A 71 2.56 13.69 -9.38
N SER A 72 3.38 14.73 -9.48
CA SER A 72 3.02 16.12 -9.12
C SER A 72 1.88 16.69 -9.96
N SER A 73 1.79 16.33 -11.25
CA SER A 73 0.82 16.89 -12.19
C SER A 73 -0.62 16.51 -11.84
N SER A 74 -0.81 15.41 -11.13
CA SER A 74 -2.12 14.94 -10.70
C SER A 74 -2.66 15.66 -9.46
N ASN A 75 -1.76 16.26 -8.65
CA ASN A 75 -2.06 16.86 -7.35
C ASN A 75 -2.83 15.92 -6.38
N LEU A 76 -2.76 14.60 -6.60
CA LEU A 76 -3.42 13.59 -5.78
C LEU A 76 -2.93 13.64 -4.33
N LEU A 77 -3.75 13.10 -3.42
CA LEU A 77 -3.38 13.05 -2.00
C LEU A 77 -2.09 12.25 -1.77
N ALA A 78 -1.84 11.19 -2.55
CA ALA A 78 -0.58 10.44 -2.49
C ALA A 78 0.63 11.34 -2.71
N TYR A 79 0.60 12.21 -3.72
CA TYR A 79 1.67 13.17 -3.98
C TYR A 79 1.80 14.22 -2.86
N LYS A 80 0.67 14.72 -2.34
CA LYS A 80 0.67 15.66 -1.20
C LYS A 80 1.33 15.03 0.05
N HIS A 81 1.08 13.75 0.31
CA HIS A 81 1.74 12.98 1.38
C HIS A 81 3.22 12.72 1.09
N ALA A 82 3.59 12.40 -0.15
CA ALA A 82 4.98 12.26 -0.57
C ALA A 82 5.79 13.54 -0.29
N LYS A 83 5.22 14.71 -0.62
CA LYS A 83 5.82 16.03 -0.34
C LYS A 83 5.99 16.28 1.17
N ALA A 84 5.12 15.71 1.99
CA ALA A 84 5.20 15.74 3.45
C ALA A 84 6.13 14.66 4.04
N LYS A 85 6.88 13.92 3.19
CA LYS A 85 7.79 12.83 3.57
C LYS A 85 7.11 11.65 4.26
N ILE A 86 5.81 11.46 4.00
CA ILE A 86 5.04 10.30 4.48
C ILE A 86 5.26 9.14 3.52
N VAL A 87 5.73 7.99 4.02
CA VAL A 87 6.03 6.80 3.22
C VAL A 87 4.88 5.79 3.21
N CYS A 88 4.95 4.77 2.35
CA CYS A 88 3.91 3.75 2.19
C CYS A 88 3.48 3.12 3.52
N HIS A 89 4.46 2.73 4.34
CA HIS A 89 4.23 2.07 5.63
C HIS A 89 3.66 2.96 6.73
N ASP A 90 3.66 4.28 6.58
CA ASP A 90 3.01 5.17 7.54
C ASP A 90 1.49 4.97 7.54
N CYS A 91 0.94 4.54 6.39
CA CYS A 91 -0.47 4.18 6.23
C CYS A 91 -0.67 2.66 6.17
N HIS A 92 0.14 1.94 5.38
CA HIS A 92 0.06 0.49 5.16
C HIS A 92 0.81 -0.28 6.27
N GLN A 93 0.26 -0.21 7.49
CA GLN A 93 0.82 -0.79 8.71
C GLN A 93 0.43 -2.27 8.88
N ASP A 94 0.74 -3.11 7.89
CA ASP A 94 0.47 -4.54 7.98
C ASP A 94 1.49 -5.27 8.86
N SER A 95 1.06 -6.35 9.51
CA SER A 95 1.94 -7.24 10.27
C SER A 95 3.02 -7.85 9.36
N LEU A 96 4.18 -8.21 9.92
CA LEU A 96 5.24 -8.89 9.16
C LEU A 96 4.73 -10.19 8.50
N THR A 97 3.82 -10.90 9.16
CA THR A 97 3.16 -12.10 8.63
C THR A 97 2.35 -11.80 7.38
N THR A 98 1.57 -10.71 7.39
CA THR A 98 0.79 -10.27 6.23
C THR A 98 1.71 -9.92 5.06
N LYS A 99 2.80 -9.18 5.31
CA LYS A 99 3.80 -8.84 4.28
C LYS A 99 4.46 -10.10 3.69
N ALA A 100 4.78 -11.08 4.53
CA ALA A 100 5.33 -12.35 4.07
C ALA A 100 4.33 -13.13 3.18
N GLN A 101 3.06 -13.17 3.57
CA GLN A 101 1.99 -13.78 2.77
C GLN A 101 1.78 -13.06 1.43
N GLU A 102 1.85 -11.73 1.41
CA GLU A 102 1.80 -10.95 0.17
C GLU A 102 3.00 -11.25 -0.73
N GLY A 103 4.20 -11.39 -0.16
CA GLY A 103 5.39 -11.84 -0.89
C GLY A 103 5.22 -13.22 -1.51
N VAL A 104 4.64 -14.19 -0.77
CA VAL A 104 4.34 -15.53 -1.30
C VAL A 104 3.31 -15.45 -2.43
N LYS A 105 2.21 -14.70 -2.24
CA LYS A 105 1.20 -14.47 -3.28
C LYS A 105 1.82 -13.85 -4.53
N TYR A 106 2.72 -12.89 -4.37
CA TYR A 106 3.45 -12.25 -5.46
C TYR A 106 4.28 -13.25 -6.27
N VAL A 107 5.18 -14.00 -5.63
CA VAL A 107 6.07 -14.95 -6.34
C VAL A 107 5.32 -16.13 -6.94
N THR A 108 4.19 -16.52 -6.36
CA THR A 108 3.32 -17.59 -6.90
C THR A 108 2.34 -17.08 -7.96
N GLY A 109 2.26 -15.77 -8.20
CA GLY A 109 1.28 -15.16 -9.11
C GLY A 109 -0.16 -15.16 -8.58
N ASN A 110 -0.37 -15.54 -7.32
CA ASN A 110 -1.69 -15.60 -6.70
C ASN A 110 -2.07 -14.26 -6.02
N TYR A 111 -2.04 -13.17 -6.79
CA TYR A 111 -2.44 -11.83 -6.35
C TYR A 111 -3.46 -11.22 -7.32
N GLU A 112 -4.19 -10.22 -6.83
CA GLU A 112 -5.17 -9.50 -7.66
C GLU A 112 -4.51 -8.32 -8.37
N ASP A 113 -4.84 -8.15 -9.66
CA ASP A 113 -4.41 -7.02 -10.49
C ASP A 113 -5.60 -6.54 -11.36
N PRO A 114 -6.13 -5.32 -11.14
CA PRO A 114 -5.67 -4.33 -10.16
C PRO A 114 -5.95 -4.77 -8.72
N MET A 115 -5.08 -4.37 -7.79
CA MET A 115 -5.28 -4.64 -6.36
C MET A 115 -6.56 -3.99 -5.85
N LYS A 116 -7.27 -4.69 -4.96
CA LYS A 116 -8.39 -4.11 -4.22
C LYS A 116 -7.98 -2.86 -3.45
N THR A 117 -8.81 -1.82 -3.59
CA THR A 117 -8.68 -0.59 -2.81
C THR A 117 -8.85 -0.90 -1.33
N ARG A 118 -7.84 -0.53 -0.54
CA ARG A 118 -7.92 -0.60 0.92
C ARG A 118 -8.67 0.61 1.47
N THR A 119 -9.49 0.37 2.49
CA THR A 119 -10.10 1.43 3.28
C THR A 119 -9.29 1.63 4.56
N PHE A 120 -9.17 2.89 4.98
CA PHE A 120 -8.52 3.25 6.23
C PHE A 120 -9.53 3.93 7.14
N SER A 121 -9.38 3.68 8.43
CA SER A 121 -10.21 4.32 9.43
C SER A 121 -9.82 5.79 9.61
N LYS A 122 -10.74 6.59 10.15
CA LYS A 122 -10.53 7.98 10.53
C LYS A 122 -9.37 8.08 11.50
N GLU A 123 -9.27 7.17 12.46
CA GLU A 123 -8.22 7.16 13.49
C GLU A 123 -6.83 7.06 12.87
N MET A 124 -6.68 6.29 11.77
CA MET A 124 -5.41 6.25 11.03
C MET A 124 -5.02 7.65 10.57
N CYS A 125 -5.94 8.37 9.91
CA CYS A 125 -5.69 9.72 9.42
C CYS A 125 -5.42 10.70 10.57
N LEU A 126 -6.13 10.55 11.69
CA LEU A 126 -6.00 11.42 12.86
C LEU A 126 -4.68 11.23 13.62
N LYS A 127 -3.88 10.18 13.35
CA LYS A 127 -2.50 10.07 13.87
C LYS A 127 -1.63 11.27 13.46
N CYS A 128 -1.90 11.86 12.29
CA CYS A 128 -1.16 13.01 11.76
C CYS A 128 -2.03 14.27 11.59
N HIS A 129 -3.35 14.11 11.44
CA HIS A 129 -4.29 15.22 11.20
C HIS A 129 -5.12 15.53 12.44
N ASP A 130 -4.90 16.71 13.04
CA ASP A 130 -5.78 17.19 14.10
C ASP A 130 -7.14 17.62 13.55
N TRP A 131 -8.22 17.03 14.07
CA TRP A 131 -9.59 17.28 13.59
C TRP A 131 -9.99 18.75 13.70
N LYS A 132 -9.70 19.42 14.81
CA LYS A 132 -10.04 20.85 15.00
C LYS A 132 -9.28 21.73 14.00
N LYS A 133 -8.01 21.40 13.71
CA LYS A 133 -7.24 22.11 12.67
C LYS A 133 -7.79 21.86 11.27
N VAL A 134 -8.26 20.64 10.97
CA VAL A 134 -8.95 20.35 9.70
C VAL A 134 -10.20 21.20 9.57
N GLN A 135 -11.07 21.21 10.59
CA GLN A 135 -12.28 22.03 10.63
C GLN A 135 -11.98 23.51 10.41
N LYS A 136 -10.97 24.05 11.11
CA LYS A 136 -10.54 25.44 11.00
C LYS A 136 -10.03 25.76 9.58
N LYS A 137 -9.23 24.87 8.98
CA LYS A 137 -8.70 25.07 7.61
C LYS A 137 -9.79 25.06 6.54
N THR A 138 -10.91 24.38 6.77
CA THR A 138 -12.03 24.33 5.81
C THR A 138 -13.19 25.25 6.16
N ALA A 139 -13.05 26.11 7.18
CA ALA A 139 -14.09 27.02 7.62
C ALA A 139 -14.52 28.02 6.53
N SER A 140 -13.61 28.41 5.63
CA SER A 140 -13.86 29.37 4.55
C SER A 140 -14.46 28.76 3.28
N LEU A 141 -14.67 27.44 3.22
CA LEU A 141 -15.24 26.81 2.03
C LEU A 141 -16.71 27.23 1.85
N GLY A 142 -17.51 27.18 2.90
CA GLY A 142 -18.92 27.56 2.88
C GLY A 142 -19.18 29.06 3.04
N THR A 143 -20.34 29.51 2.55
CA THR A 143 -20.85 30.88 2.76
C THR A 143 -21.94 30.94 3.84
N LYS A 144 -22.44 29.77 4.28
CA LYS A 144 -23.46 29.64 5.33
C LYS A 144 -22.96 28.82 6.52
N ALA A 145 -23.58 29.02 7.68
CA ALA A 145 -23.44 28.10 8.80
C ALA A 145 -23.77 26.66 8.34
N ASN A 146 -23.00 25.67 8.78
CA ASN A 146 -23.09 24.25 8.42
C ASN A 146 -22.67 23.84 7.00
N GLU A 147 -22.11 24.73 6.17
CA GLU A 147 -21.55 24.36 4.87
C GLU A 147 -20.12 23.82 4.95
N ASN A 148 -19.43 23.95 6.09
CA ASN A 148 -18.09 23.39 6.25
C ASN A 148 -18.16 21.85 6.22
N PRO A 149 -17.52 21.15 5.26
CA PRO A 149 -17.62 19.69 5.13
C PRO A 149 -17.11 18.92 6.35
N HIS A 150 -16.23 19.54 7.15
CA HIS A 150 -15.68 18.94 8.36
C HIS A 150 -16.34 19.47 9.64
N ASN A 151 -17.21 20.47 9.54
CA ASN A 151 -17.98 21.01 10.67
C ASN A 151 -19.43 21.21 10.25
N SER A 152 -20.12 20.08 10.04
CA SER A 152 -21.54 19.99 9.68
C SER A 152 -22.22 18.98 10.60
N GLU A 153 -23.54 18.84 10.49
CA GLU A 153 -24.32 17.80 11.20
C GLU A 153 -23.85 16.37 10.91
N HIS A 154 -23.21 16.15 9.75
CA HIS A 154 -22.57 14.88 9.38
C HIS A 154 -21.04 14.90 9.56
N GLY A 155 -20.49 16.05 9.93
CA GLY A 155 -19.07 16.27 10.14
C GLY A 155 -18.55 15.38 11.26
N GLY A 156 -17.50 14.61 10.96
CA GLY A 156 -16.88 13.71 11.94
C GLY A 156 -17.55 12.34 12.07
N GLN A 157 -18.73 12.12 11.50
CA GLN A 157 -19.42 10.82 11.53
C GLN A 157 -18.92 9.85 10.43
N ARG A 158 -18.33 10.37 9.34
CA ARG A 158 -17.88 9.56 8.20
C ARG A 158 -16.38 9.30 8.22
N GLU A 159 -15.96 8.19 7.65
CA GLU A 159 -14.54 7.89 7.44
C GLU A 159 -13.92 8.85 6.43
N CYS A 160 -12.70 9.33 6.70
CA CYS A 160 -11.98 10.23 5.78
C CYS A 160 -11.88 9.61 4.38
N SER A 161 -11.58 8.31 4.33
CA SER A 161 -11.43 7.49 3.12
C SER A 161 -12.72 7.35 2.28
N THR A 162 -13.88 7.73 2.83
CA THR A 162 -15.14 7.76 2.08
C THR A 162 -15.09 8.79 0.95
N CYS A 163 -14.58 9.98 1.24
CA CYS A 163 -14.49 11.08 0.28
C CYS A 163 -13.06 11.26 -0.25
N HIS A 164 -12.07 11.26 0.66
CA HIS A 164 -10.68 11.47 0.33
C HIS A 164 -10.03 10.18 -0.18
N LYS A 165 -9.66 10.18 -1.46
CA LYS A 165 -8.95 9.07 -2.10
C LYS A 165 -7.48 9.42 -2.24
N VAL A 166 -6.61 8.51 -1.80
CA VAL A 166 -5.16 8.76 -1.75
C VAL A 166 -4.52 8.62 -3.13
N HIS A 167 -4.76 7.48 -3.78
CA HIS A 167 -4.12 7.11 -5.05
C HIS A 167 -4.98 7.40 -6.30
N GLU A 168 -6.13 8.03 -6.14
CA GLU A 168 -7.03 8.40 -7.24
C GLU A 168 -7.77 9.70 -6.90
N GLN A 169 -8.53 10.24 -7.85
CA GLN A 169 -9.30 11.46 -7.61
C GLN A 169 -10.31 11.25 -6.47
N SER A 170 -10.31 12.18 -5.52
CA SER A 170 -11.26 12.20 -4.41
C SER A 170 -12.69 12.43 -4.90
N THR A 171 -13.67 11.92 -4.16
CA THR A 171 -15.09 12.03 -4.51
C THR A 171 -15.81 12.91 -3.52
N ASN A 172 -16.78 13.69 -4.01
CA ASN A 172 -17.58 14.54 -3.14
C ASN A 172 -18.84 13.81 -2.68
N GLY A 173 -18.77 13.18 -1.51
CA GLY A 173 -19.90 12.49 -0.90
C GLY A 173 -21.04 13.41 -0.48
N CYS A 174 -20.78 14.69 -0.19
CA CYS A 174 -21.79 15.67 0.22
C CYS A 174 -22.74 15.98 -0.93
N LEU A 175 -22.20 16.13 -2.14
CA LEU A 175 -22.99 16.47 -3.32
C LEU A 175 -23.97 15.38 -3.74
N LYS A 176 -23.85 14.15 -3.23
CA LYS A 176 -24.79 13.08 -3.56
C LYS A 176 -26.22 13.38 -3.10
N CYS A 177 -26.39 14.20 -2.06
CA CYS A 177 -27.69 14.49 -1.47
C CYS A 177 -28.11 15.96 -1.63
N HIS A 178 -27.18 16.91 -1.48
CA HIS A 178 -27.47 18.33 -1.63
C HIS A 178 -26.28 19.10 -2.23
N GLY A 179 -26.56 20.23 -2.87
CA GLY A 179 -25.51 21.14 -3.36
C GLY A 179 -24.66 21.72 -2.23
N ALA A 180 -23.47 22.21 -2.57
CA ALA A 180 -22.62 22.98 -1.67
C ALA A 180 -21.94 24.10 -2.45
N SER A 181 -21.91 25.32 -1.89
CA SER A 181 -21.36 26.51 -2.54
C SER A 181 -19.86 26.37 -2.92
N TRP A 182 -19.13 25.50 -2.21
CA TRP A 182 -17.71 25.23 -2.44
C TRP A 182 -17.42 24.11 -3.44
N ALA A 183 -18.43 23.44 -4.00
CA ALA A 183 -18.22 22.35 -4.96
C ALA A 183 -17.24 22.74 -6.09
N ASN A 184 -17.37 23.97 -6.58
CA ASN A 184 -16.59 24.51 -7.68
C ASN A 184 -15.18 24.98 -7.25
N LYS A 185 -14.88 24.98 -5.95
CA LYS A 185 -13.57 25.36 -5.39
C LYS A 185 -12.61 24.17 -5.26
N LEU A 186 -13.06 22.95 -5.57
CA LEU A 186 -12.23 21.75 -5.50
C LEU A 186 -11.20 21.73 -6.64
N ASP A 187 -9.97 21.36 -6.29
CA ASP A 187 -8.89 21.27 -7.28
C ASP A 187 -9.03 20.04 -8.21
N ILE A 188 -8.13 19.90 -9.17
CA ILE A 188 -8.13 18.81 -10.17
C ILE A 188 -8.00 17.40 -9.59
N SER A 189 -7.59 17.27 -8.33
CA SER A 189 -7.50 15.98 -7.63
C SER A 189 -8.85 15.46 -7.15
N TRP A 190 -9.94 16.17 -7.44
CA TRP A 190 -11.31 15.76 -7.16
C TRP A 190 -12.06 15.46 -8.44
N LYS A 191 -12.91 14.42 -8.40
CA LYS A 191 -13.85 14.14 -9.48
C LYS A 191 -14.85 15.29 -9.55
N LYS A 192 -14.87 15.97 -10.70
CA LYS A 192 -15.95 16.91 -11.03
C LYS A 192 -17.21 16.08 -11.26
N LYS A 193 -18.34 16.56 -10.74
CA LYS A 193 -19.65 15.95 -10.98
C LYS A 193 -20.06 16.08 -12.43
#